data_AF-A0A7I8EYR7-F1
#
_entry.id   AF-A0A7I8EYR7-F1
#
_cell.length_a   1.000
_cell.length_b   1.000
_cell.length_c   1.000
_cell.angle_alpha   90.00
_cell.angle_beta   90.00
_cell.angle_gamma   90.00
#
_symmetry.space_group_name_H-M   'P 1'
#
loop_
_entity.id
_entity.type
_entity.pdbx_description
1 polymer ?
#
loop_
_entity_poly.entity_id
_entity_poly.type
_entity_poly.pdbx_seq_one_letter_code
_entity_poly.pdbx_strand_id
1 'polypeptide(L)'
;MDTGNNTHSFLSFDFDINNPGAVANDYDFVWNAGPYQYQTFRNAKPSLLLSYYITAQRDNGQFYSQNQINSLSYWQQVHPDWVLYKCDRQTPAYEYGDPNVPFTLTNPAVLDWQVANYVKPAEDFGYDALAVDNVNMENLFNACGYYDRPGRWVQRYTGNVSDPQWENDMANWVSRMAKVVHSFPRPMMFIPNYSTGAAMKSATAAQEVIASSDAILDEGSFTHYGSYRLSGKAWVGMVYFIDSIQEQNKAFFSVNQYKLKAMTSDELQWIQGSYLMCNQHLEYLSIAAARGYGHAMTPQERIVPIGHALGEMYQQQSTYWRDFSNGEVIVNPSSATVTITLPKGSSYVDPAGKPVGLTLSLPATTARILFKKA
;
A
#
# COMPACT_ATOMS: atom_id res chain seq x y z
N MET A 1 3.58 -14.26 10.76
CA MET A 1 2.12 -14.43 10.85
C MET A 1 1.70 -15.21 9.60
N ASP A 2 0.77 -16.14 9.71
CA ASP A 2 0.28 -16.97 8.60
C ASP A 2 -1.16 -16.53 8.29
N THR A 3 -1.38 -15.96 7.11
CA THR A 3 -2.71 -15.50 6.65
C THR A 3 -3.46 -16.53 5.81
N GLY A 4 -3.02 -17.79 5.83
CA GLY A 4 -3.63 -18.89 5.08
C GLY A 4 -5.01 -19.29 5.57
N ASN A 5 -5.33 -18.96 6.83
CA ASN A 5 -6.64 -19.18 7.42
C ASN A 5 -7.24 -17.83 7.82
N ASN A 6 -8.33 -17.44 7.16
CA ASN A 6 -9.04 -16.16 7.29
C ASN A 6 -8.36 -14.99 6.58
N THR A 7 -9.14 -13.94 6.34
CA THR A 7 -8.64 -12.67 5.81
C THR A 7 -7.95 -11.89 6.91
N HIS A 8 -6.70 -11.50 6.69
CA HIS A 8 -6.00 -10.59 7.59
C HIS A 8 -6.19 -9.16 7.10
N SER A 9 -6.56 -8.27 8.02
CA SER A 9 -6.92 -6.89 7.70
C SER A 9 -5.96 -5.91 8.37
N PHE A 10 -5.78 -4.76 7.74
CA PHE A 10 -5.08 -3.63 8.34
C PHE A 10 -5.87 -2.33 8.23
N LEU A 11 -5.66 -1.46 9.21
CA LEU A 11 -6.22 -0.12 9.23
C LEU A 11 -5.20 0.84 8.59
N SER A 12 -5.60 1.58 7.56
CA SER A 12 -4.70 2.50 6.87
C SER A 12 -4.35 3.72 7.76
N PHE A 13 -5.35 4.40 8.30
CA PHE A 13 -5.15 5.53 9.21
C PHE A 13 -6.18 5.50 10.34
N ASP A 14 -5.92 6.22 11.43
CA ASP A 14 -6.80 6.27 12.60
C ASP A 14 -7.50 7.62 12.82
N PHE A 15 -7.32 8.58 11.91
CA PHE A 15 -7.83 9.95 12.07
C PHE A 15 -9.37 10.06 12.14
N ASP A 16 -10.10 9.02 11.73
CA ASP A 16 -11.58 8.97 11.77
C ASP A 16 -12.11 7.79 12.62
N ILE A 17 -11.27 7.28 13.53
CA ILE A 17 -11.65 6.24 14.49
C ILE A 17 -11.95 6.88 15.85
N ASN A 18 -13.22 6.92 16.21
CA ASN A 18 -13.67 7.49 17.49
C ASN A 18 -13.19 6.69 18.72
N ASN A 19 -13.09 5.36 18.61
CA ASN A 19 -12.62 4.49 19.69
C ASN A 19 -11.67 3.41 19.15
N PRO A 20 -10.37 3.73 19.03
CA PRO A 20 -9.35 2.79 18.55
C PRO A 20 -9.32 1.47 19.30
N GLY A 21 -9.55 1.51 20.61
CA GLY A 21 -9.55 0.31 21.44
C GLY A 21 -10.67 -0.67 21.10
N ALA A 22 -11.82 -0.17 20.64
CA ALA A 22 -12.95 -1.00 20.24
C ALA A 22 -12.70 -1.77 18.93
N VAL A 23 -11.84 -1.24 18.05
CA VAL A 23 -11.53 -1.85 16.74
C VAL A 23 -10.16 -2.53 16.71
N ALA A 24 -9.35 -2.43 17.77
CA ALA A 24 -7.98 -2.98 17.78
C ALA A 24 -7.92 -4.48 17.48
N ASN A 25 -8.93 -5.25 17.91
CA ASN A 25 -8.99 -6.70 17.66
C ASN A 25 -9.36 -7.06 16.23
N ASP A 26 -9.81 -6.09 15.43
CA ASP A 26 -10.25 -6.29 14.06
C ASP A 26 -9.10 -6.26 13.04
N TYR A 27 -7.92 -5.81 13.47
CA TYR A 27 -6.75 -5.60 12.62
C TYR A 27 -5.53 -6.26 13.21
N ASP A 28 -4.57 -6.61 12.35
CA ASP A 28 -3.24 -7.07 12.78
C ASP A 28 -2.17 -6.00 12.65
N PHE A 29 -2.48 -4.94 11.91
CA PHE A 29 -1.58 -3.83 11.64
C PHE A 29 -2.34 -2.51 11.48
N VAL A 30 -1.71 -1.41 11.90
CA VAL A 30 -2.16 -0.03 11.63
C VAL A 30 -1.03 0.74 10.94
N TRP A 31 -1.28 1.20 9.71
CA TRP A 31 -0.29 1.88 8.85
C TRP A 31 0.04 3.30 9.32
N ASN A 32 -0.91 3.99 9.94
CA ASN A 32 -0.61 5.19 10.71
C ASN A 32 -1.42 5.16 12.00
N ALA A 33 -0.78 4.72 13.08
CA ALA A 33 -1.31 4.88 14.42
C ALA A 33 -0.79 6.22 14.95
N GLY A 34 -1.59 7.28 14.91
CA GLY A 34 -1.18 8.60 15.37
C GLY A 34 -0.69 8.56 16.84
N PRO A 35 0.31 9.38 17.23
CA PRO A 35 0.87 9.33 18.59
C PRO A 35 -0.17 9.48 19.72
N TYR A 36 -1.26 10.19 19.44
CA TYR A 36 -2.36 10.37 20.39
C TYR A 36 -3.24 9.13 20.58
N GLN A 37 -3.28 8.22 19.59
CA GLN A 37 -4.08 7.00 19.63
C GLN A 37 -3.26 5.74 19.93
N TYR A 38 -1.93 5.81 19.77
CA TYR A 38 -1.01 4.70 19.98
C TYR A 38 -1.27 3.95 21.30
N GLN A 39 -1.35 4.66 22.43
CA GLN A 39 -1.53 4.01 23.73
C GLN A 39 -2.89 3.30 23.84
N THR A 40 -3.93 3.87 23.22
CA THR A 40 -5.27 3.25 23.18
C THR A 40 -5.23 1.93 22.43
N PHE A 41 -4.59 1.89 21.26
CA PHE A 41 -4.39 0.64 20.52
C PHE A 41 -3.54 -0.37 21.29
N ARG A 42 -2.39 0.05 21.81
CA ARG A 42 -1.44 -0.83 22.51
C ARG A 42 -2.06 -1.44 23.77
N ASN A 43 -2.88 -0.69 24.51
CA ASN A 43 -3.59 -1.21 25.68
C ASN A 43 -4.68 -2.22 25.30
N ALA A 44 -5.37 -2.00 24.18
CA ALA A 44 -6.48 -2.86 23.75
C ALA A 44 -6.00 -4.19 23.15
N LYS A 45 -4.93 -4.17 22.34
CA LYS A 45 -4.29 -5.35 21.75
C LYS A 45 -2.77 -5.18 21.77
N PRO A 46 -2.07 -5.67 22.81
CA PRO A 46 -0.61 -5.54 22.92
C PRO A 46 0.18 -6.12 21.72
N SER A 47 -0.40 -7.11 21.03
CA SER A 47 0.19 -7.75 19.85
C SER A 47 -0.14 -7.07 18.51
N LEU A 48 -0.91 -5.98 18.51
CA LEU A 48 -1.22 -5.20 17.31
C LEU A 48 0.06 -4.49 16.84
N LEU A 49 0.41 -4.65 15.57
CA LEU A 49 1.55 -3.94 15.00
C LEU A 49 1.14 -2.49 14.68
N LEU A 50 1.88 -1.54 15.22
CA LEU A 50 1.63 -0.11 15.06
C LEU A 50 2.81 0.53 14.34
N SER A 51 2.53 1.25 13.26
CA SER A 51 3.54 2.00 12.51
C SER A 51 3.36 3.50 12.62
N TYR A 52 4.48 4.21 12.53
CA TYR A 52 4.53 5.66 12.47
C TYR A 52 4.69 6.11 11.01
N TYR A 53 3.80 6.98 10.56
CA TYR A 53 3.78 7.48 9.20
C TYR A 53 4.76 8.64 8.98
N ILE A 54 5.56 8.55 7.93
CA ILE A 54 6.33 9.64 7.35
C ILE A 54 6.17 9.68 5.84
N THR A 55 6.69 10.72 5.21
CA THR A 55 6.81 10.83 3.75
C THR A 55 8.29 10.85 3.36
N ALA A 56 8.66 10.23 2.25
CA ALA A 56 10.07 9.98 1.93
C ALA A 56 10.88 11.27 1.64
N GLN A 57 10.32 12.24 0.92
CA GLN A 57 11.08 13.38 0.37
C GLN A 57 10.46 14.74 0.68
N ARG A 58 9.81 14.92 1.82
CA ARG A 58 9.22 16.22 2.18
C ARG A 58 9.16 16.47 3.67
N ASP A 59 9.01 17.74 4.04
CA ASP A 59 8.73 18.13 5.42
C ASP A 59 7.37 17.54 5.83
N ASN A 60 7.35 16.72 6.88
CA ASN A 60 6.14 16.11 7.44
C ASN A 60 5.71 16.76 8.77
N GLY A 61 6.35 17.87 9.17
CA GLY A 61 6.08 18.59 10.41
C GLY A 61 6.94 18.10 11.56
N GLN A 62 6.32 17.66 12.66
CA GLN A 62 6.98 17.17 13.87
C GLN A 62 6.29 15.90 14.38
N PHE A 63 6.95 15.13 15.27
CA PHE A 63 6.45 13.84 15.74
C PHE A 63 4.97 13.84 16.18
N TYR A 64 4.59 14.74 17.10
CA TYR A 64 3.21 14.91 17.59
C TYR A 64 2.32 15.82 16.72
N SER A 65 2.93 16.56 15.80
CA SER A 65 2.28 17.61 15.02
C SER A 65 2.57 17.42 13.54
N GLN A 66 2.18 16.26 13.01
CA GLN A 66 2.24 16.02 11.57
C GLN A 66 1.44 17.13 10.87
N ASN A 67 1.95 17.65 9.75
CA ASN A 67 1.43 18.82 9.00
C ASN A 67 1.68 20.21 9.62
N GLN A 68 2.30 20.33 10.80
CA GLN A 68 2.92 21.60 11.23
C GLN A 68 4.28 21.76 10.56
N ILE A 69 4.24 21.95 9.24
CA ILE A 69 5.42 22.07 8.38
C ILE A 69 6.02 23.47 8.40
N ASN A 70 7.31 23.58 8.08
CA ASN A 70 7.95 24.86 7.87
C ASN A 70 7.68 25.38 6.44
N SER A 71 7.67 26.71 6.29
CA SER A 71 7.48 27.36 4.99
C SER A 71 8.69 27.18 4.07
N LEU A 72 8.47 27.37 2.76
CA LEU A 72 9.57 27.48 1.79
C LEU A 72 10.59 28.56 2.19
N SER A 73 10.12 29.71 2.70
CA SER A 73 11.02 30.79 3.12
C SER A 73 11.93 30.39 4.27
N TYR A 74 11.43 29.60 5.22
CA TYR A 74 12.24 29.05 6.29
C TYR A 74 13.31 28.11 5.72
N TRP A 75 12.93 27.16 4.88
CA TRP A 75 13.87 26.20 4.31
C TRP A 75 14.92 26.86 3.42
N GLN A 76 14.56 27.87 2.63
CA GLN A 76 15.51 28.65 1.83
C GLN A 76 16.50 29.44 2.70
N GLN A 77 16.11 29.84 3.91
CA GLN A 77 16.98 30.55 4.83
C GLN A 77 17.95 29.61 5.56
N VAL A 78 17.48 28.44 6.00
CA VAL A 78 18.25 27.53 6.86
C VAL A 78 19.01 26.47 6.05
N HIS A 79 18.37 25.89 5.05
CA HIS A 79 18.90 24.82 4.21
C HIS A 79 18.45 24.97 2.74
N PRO A 80 18.92 25.99 2.01
CA PRO A 80 18.59 26.15 0.59
C PRO A 80 19.05 24.95 -0.25
N ASP A 81 20.06 24.22 0.24
CA ASP A 81 20.61 22.99 -0.34
C ASP A 81 19.78 21.73 -0.12
N TRP A 82 18.63 21.85 0.52
CA TRP A 82 17.69 20.74 0.70
C TRP A 82 16.51 20.83 -0.25
N VAL A 83 16.15 22.02 -0.72
CA VAL A 83 14.90 22.23 -1.47
C VAL A 83 15.05 21.75 -2.91
N LEU A 84 14.13 20.89 -3.34
CA LEU A 84 14.08 20.37 -4.69
C LEU A 84 13.16 21.22 -5.58
N TYR A 85 13.66 21.62 -6.75
CA TYR A 85 12.99 22.50 -7.69
C TYR A 85 12.71 21.84 -9.04
N LYS A 86 11.73 22.38 -9.74
CA LYS A 86 11.45 22.11 -11.15
C LYS A 86 12.52 22.74 -12.06
N CYS A 87 12.45 22.43 -13.35
CA CYS A 87 13.45 22.86 -14.34
C CYS A 87 13.48 24.38 -14.59
N ASP A 88 12.45 25.11 -14.18
CA ASP A 88 12.45 26.59 -14.17
C ASP A 88 13.38 27.19 -13.10
N ARG A 89 13.89 26.34 -12.20
CA ARG A 89 14.79 26.67 -11.09
C ARG A 89 14.20 27.67 -10.10
N GLN A 90 12.89 27.83 -10.07
CA GLN A 90 12.18 28.79 -9.22
C GLN A 90 11.06 28.10 -8.44
N THR A 91 10.32 27.21 -9.10
CA THR A 91 9.17 26.53 -8.52
C THR A 91 9.64 25.27 -7.78
N PRO A 92 9.38 25.11 -6.47
CA PRO A 92 9.63 23.85 -5.80
C PRO A 92 8.83 22.71 -6.45
N ALA A 93 9.40 21.51 -6.47
CA ALA A 93 8.78 20.32 -7.02
C ALA A 93 7.71 19.72 -6.07
N TYR A 94 6.72 20.54 -5.69
CA TYR A 94 5.65 20.13 -4.78
C TYR A 94 4.86 18.94 -5.32
N GLU A 95 4.65 17.96 -4.45
CA GLU A 95 3.78 16.82 -4.69
C GLU A 95 2.31 17.26 -4.60
N TYR A 96 1.51 16.96 -5.64
CA TYR A 96 0.07 17.28 -5.74
C TYR A 96 -0.33 18.75 -5.47
N GLY A 97 0.63 19.69 -5.42
CA GLY A 97 0.40 21.07 -5.01
C GLY A 97 0.33 21.28 -3.49
N ASP A 98 0.70 20.26 -2.70
CA ASP A 98 0.80 20.31 -1.25
C ASP A 98 1.82 21.35 -0.79
N PRO A 99 1.62 21.98 0.39
CA PRO A 99 2.55 22.98 0.91
C PRO A 99 3.85 22.37 1.46
N ASN A 100 3.93 21.04 1.59
CA ASN A 100 5.08 20.31 2.13
C ASN A 100 6.30 20.49 1.23
N VAL A 101 7.34 21.17 1.74
CA VAL A 101 8.53 21.49 0.95
C VAL A 101 9.25 20.19 0.52
N PRO A 102 9.50 20.00 -0.79
CA PRO A 102 10.17 18.82 -1.30
C PRO A 102 11.67 18.89 -1.02
N PHE A 103 12.23 17.77 -0.56
CA PHE A 103 13.64 17.64 -0.25
C PHE A 103 14.38 16.81 -1.29
N THR A 104 15.68 17.08 -1.44
CA THR A 104 16.58 16.25 -2.24
C THR A 104 16.75 14.88 -1.59
N LEU A 105 16.62 13.81 -2.39
CA LEU A 105 16.82 12.43 -1.94
C LEU A 105 18.28 12.10 -1.57
N THR A 106 19.25 12.83 -2.11
CA THR A 106 20.68 12.47 -2.05
C THR A 106 21.44 13.10 -0.89
N ASN A 107 20.93 14.19 -0.29
CA ASN A 107 21.63 14.90 0.77
C ASN A 107 21.57 14.11 2.09
N PRO A 108 22.71 13.62 2.63
CA PRO A 108 22.69 12.85 3.88
C PRO A 108 22.15 13.66 5.07
N ALA A 109 22.33 14.98 5.08
CA ALA A 109 21.82 15.82 6.16
C ALA A 109 20.28 15.88 6.21
N VAL A 110 19.60 15.72 5.06
CA VAL A 110 18.14 15.58 5.00
C VAL A 110 17.71 14.29 5.69
N LEU A 111 18.37 13.17 5.36
CA LEU A 111 18.09 11.88 5.99
C LEU A 111 18.32 11.94 7.50
N ASP A 112 19.47 12.47 7.94
CA ASP A 112 19.79 12.62 9.36
C ASP A 112 18.73 13.47 10.09
N TRP A 113 18.26 14.54 9.46
CA TRP A 113 17.19 15.37 10.00
C TRP A 113 15.85 14.63 10.09
N GLN A 114 15.43 13.91 9.04
CA GLN A 114 14.23 13.08 9.07
C GLN A 114 14.30 12.03 10.18
N VAL A 115 15.47 11.41 10.35
CA VAL A 115 15.73 10.44 11.41
C VAL A 115 15.58 11.09 12.78
N ALA A 116 16.21 12.24 13.00
CA ALA A 116 16.17 12.93 14.29
C ALA A 116 14.77 13.46 14.65
N ASN A 117 13.99 13.92 13.67
CA ASN A 117 12.69 14.59 13.92
C ASN A 117 11.50 13.63 13.91
N TYR A 118 11.60 12.51 13.20
CA TYR A 118 10.48 11.59 12.99
C TYR A 118 10.78 10.19 13.49
N VAL A 119 11.86 9.62 12.96
CA VAL A 119 12.08 8.17 13.04
C VAL A 119 12.60 7.76 14.41
N LYS A 120 13.58 8.48 14.96
CA LYS A 120 14.11 8.22 16.30
C LYS A 120 13.05 8.48 17.40
N PRO A 121 12.27 9.58 17.36
CA PRO A 121 11.13 9.74 18.25
C PRO A 121 10.12 8.59 18.16
N ALA A 122 9.81 8.08 16.96
CA ALA A 122 8.93 6.92 16.81
C ALA A 122 9.51 5.65 17.43
N GLU A 123 10.80 5.39 17.23
CA GLU A 123 11.47 4.26 17.90
C GLU A 123 11.43 4.43 19.42
N ASP A 124 11.78 5.60 19.97
CA ASP A 124 11.74 5.87 21.41
C ASP A 124 10.34 5.68 21.99
N PHE A 125 9.32 6.08 21.23
CA PHE A 125 7.91 5.94 21.61
C PHE A 125 7.43 4.48 21.61
N GLY A 126 8.12 3.60 20.86
CA GLY A 126 7.87 2.16 20.83
C GLY A 126 7.01 1.70 19.66
N TYR A 127 7.03 2.40 18.53
CA TYR A 127 6.43 1.89 17.30
C TYR A 127 7.14 0.61 16.82
N ASP A 128 6.39 -0.29 16.19
CA ASP A 128 6.92 -1.56 15.66
C ASP A 128 7.49 -1.39 14.24
N ALA A 129 7.07 -0.33 13.55
CA ALA A 129 7.33 -0.12 12.14
C ALA A 129 7.38 1.37 11.77
N LEU A 130 8.14 1.69 10.73
CA LEU A 130 8.10 2.95 10.02
C LEU A 130 7.32 2.74 8.71
N ALA A 131 6.20 3.42 8.60
CA ALA A 131 5.39 3.50 7.39
C ALA A 131 5.85 4.71 6.57
N VAL A 132 6.30 4.50 5.34
CA VAL A 132 6.85 5.57 4.50
C VAL A 132 6.00 5.75 3.26
N ASP A 133 5.41 6.92 3.13
CA ASP A 133 4.61 7.29 1.97
C ASP A 133 5.44 7.95 0.87
N ASN A 134 4.86 8.00 -0.33
CA ASN A 134 5.39 8.67 -1.52
C ASN A 134 6.70 8.10 -2.05
N VAL A 135 6.93 6.78 -1.88
CA VAL A 135 8.04 6.05 -2.51
C VAL A 135 7.65 5.73 -3.96
N ASN A 136 7.66 6.77 -4.80
CA ASN A 136 7.34 6.70 -6.20
C ASN A 136 8.62 6.51 -7.04
N MET A 137 8.63 5.50 -7.90
CA MET A 137 9.76 5.28 -8.82
C MET A 137 9.75 6.27 -9.99
N GLU A 138 8.62 6.88 -10.30
CA GLU A 138 8.57 7.98 -11.25
C GLU A 138 8.78 9.34 -10.60
N ASN A 139 9.41 10.23 -11.36
CA ASN A 139 9.52 11.65 -11.03
C ASN A 139 8.21 12.38 -11.40
N LEU A 140 7.13 12.04 -10.69
CA LEU A 140 5.77 12.53 -10.94
C LEU A 140 5.62 14.05 -10.80
N PHE A 141 6.57 14.70 -10.11
CA PHE A 141 6.50 16.12 -9.75
C PHE A 141 7.46 17.01 -10.53
N ASN A 142 8.06 16.45 -11.59
CA ASN A 142 8.96 17.15 -12.51
C ASN A 142 10.16 17.79 -11.80
N ALA A 143 10.70 17.12 -10.79
CA ALA A 143 11.91 17.56 -10.11
C ALA A 143 13.09 17.59 -11.09
N CYS A 144 13.96 18.58 -10.96
CA CYS A 144 15.12 18.77 -11.84
C CYS A 144 16.42 18.97 -11.07
N GLY A 145 16.40 19.65 -9.94
CA GLY A 145 17.63 19.96 -9.21
C GLY A 145 17.41 20.83 -7.98
N TYR A 146 18.51 21.26 -7.39
CA TYR A 146 18.53 22.07 -6.18
C TYR A 146 19.65 23.11 -6.26
N TYR A 147 19.66 24.08 -5.35
CA TYR A 147 20.76 25.02 -5.22
C TYR A 147 21.73 24.55 -4.16
N ASP A 148 23.03 24.45 -4.45
CA ASP A 148 24.00 24.19 -3.38
C ASP A 148 24.12 25.37 -2.41
N ARG A 149 24.84 25.21 -1.29
CA ARG A 149 24.99 26.28 -0.27
C ARG A 149 25.54 27.60 -0.83
N PRO A 150 26.53 27.60 -1.75
CA PRO A 150 26.93 28.81 -2.47
C PRO A 150 25.86 29.45 -3.37
N GLY A 151 24.69 28.83 -3.55
CA GLY A 151 23.61 29.31 -4.39
C GLY A 151 23.74 28.92 -5.87
N ARG A 152 24.54 27.90 -6.19
CA ARG A 152 24.71 27.42 -7.58
C ARG A 152 23.72 26.31 -7.87
N TRP A 153 23.10 26.36 -9.03
CA TRP A 153 22.21 25.31 -9.49
C TRP A 153 22.96 23.99 -9.73
N VAL A 154 22.46 22.92 -9.13
CA VAL A 154 22.87 21.54 -9.35
C VAL A 154 21.74 20.82 -10.08
N GLN A 155 21.95 20.56 -11.37
CA GLN A 155 21.05 19.70 -12.15
C GLN A 155 21.24 18.25 -11.70
N ARG A 156 20.18 17.59 -11.25
CA ARG A 156 20.21 16.18 -10.80
C ARG A 156 19.33 15.28 -11.66
N TYR A 157 18.15 15.76 -12.02
CA TYR A 157 17.13 15.03 -12.76
C TYR A 157 16.77 15.79 -14.04
N THR A 158 16.03 15.16 -14.93
CA THR A 158 15.61 15.70 -16.23
C THR A 158 14.28 16.45 -16.17
N GLY A 159 13.48 16.26 -15.12
CA GLY A 159 12.10 16.74 -15.02
C GLY A 159 11.06 15.84 -15.71
N ASN A 160 11.50 14.80 -16.42
CA ASN A 160 10.61 13.82 -17.03
C ASN A 160 10.12 12.81 -16.00
N VAL A 161 8.93 12.25 -16.24
CA VAL A 161 8.32 11.21 -15.38
C VAL A 161 9.22 9.97 -15.28
N SER A 162 9.75 9.50 -16.41
CA SER A 162 10.76 8.44 -16.44
C SER A 162 12.14 9.08 -16.35
N ASP A 163 12.82 8.84 -15.22
CA ASP A 163 14.13 9.40 -14.92
C ASP A 163 14.97 8.36 -14.15
N PRO A 164 15.95 7.71 -14.80
CA PRO A 164 16.76 6.68 -14.14
C PRO A 164 17.57 7.20 -12.94
N GLN A 165 17.90 8.49 -12.89
CA GLN A 165 18.62 9.05 -11.75
C GLN A 165 17.69 9.22 -10.56
N TRP A 166 16.43 9.61 -10.78
CA TRP A 166 15.38 9.61 -9.75
C TRP A 166 15.14 8.21 -9.19
N GLU A 167 14.95 7.21 -10.07
CA GLU A 167 14.73 5.82 -9.68
C GLU A 167 15.85 5.32 -8.76
N ASN A 168 17.11 5.55 -9.14
CA ASN A 168 18.27 5.17 -8.35
C ASN A 168 18.36 5.93 -7.01
N ASP A 169 18.07 7.23 -7.01
CA ASP A 169 18.16 8.05 -5.78
C ASP A 169 17.05 7.70 -4.79
N MET A 170 15.84 7.37 -5.27
CA MET A 170 14.75 6.87 -4.44
C MET A 170 15.10 5.51 -3.82
N ALA A 171 15.60 4.56 -4.62
CA ALA A 171 16.06 3.26 -4.12
C ALA A 171 17.19 3.40 -3.10
N ASN A 172 18.15 4.30 -3.34
CA ASN A 172 19.23 4.59 -2.40
C ASN A 172 18.74 5.27 -1.11
N TRP A 173 17.71 6.12 -1.17
CA TRP A 173 17.08 6.69 0.02
C TRP A 173 16.39 5.59 0.84
N VAL A 174 15.61 4.71 0.19
CA VAL A 174 14.96 3.55 0.82
C VAL A 174 15.98 2.65 1.51
N SER A 175 17.04 2.23 0.81
CA SER A 175 18.10 1.36 1.34
C SER A 175 18.79 1.99 2.56
N ARG A 176 19.02 3.30 2.56
CA ARG A 176 19.63 4.01 3.70
C ARG A 176 18.67 4.14 4.88
N MET A 177 17.41 4.48 4.65
CA MET A 177 16.42 4.60 5.73
C MET A 177 16.15 3.25 6.39
N ALA A 178 16.01 2.18 5.60
CA ALA A 178 15.89 0.80 6.09
C ALA A 178 17.06 0.42 7.01
N LYS A 179 18.31 0.68 6.56
CA LYS A 179 19.51 0.45 7.39
C LYS A 179 19.47 1.21 8.71
N VAL A 180 18.98 2.45 8.73
CA VAL A 180 18.84 3.23 9.96
C VAL A 180 17.84 2.57 10.90
N VAL A 181 16.62 2.26 10.45
CA VAL A 181 15.58 1.69 11.33
C VAL A 181 15.94 0.30 11.84
N HIS A 182 16.67 -0.49 11.05
CA HIS A 182 17.16 -1.81 11.47
C HIS A 182 18.34 -1.73 12.46
N SER A 183 19.05 -0.59 12.51
CA SER A 183 20.20 -0.39 13.39
C SER A 183 19.85 0.07 14.81
N PHE A 184 18.60 0.45 15.05
CA PHE A 184 18.19 0.94 16.36
C PHE A 184 18.25 -0.15 17.44
N PRO A 185 18.36 0.25 18.74
CA PRO A 185 18.28 -0.71 19.85
C PRO A 185 17.00 -1.55 19.85
N ARG A 186 15.89 -0.96 19.39
CA ARG A 186 14.68 -1.68 19.00
C ARG A 186 14.48 -1.49 17.49
N PRO A 187 14.92 -2.46 16.67
CA PRO A 187 14.70 -2.40 15.24
C PRO A 187 13.21 -2.28 14.92
N MET A 188 12.86 -1.36 14.02
CA MET A 188 11.51 -1.23 13.47
C MET A 188 11.47 -1.84 12.08
N MET A 189 10.31 -2.39 11.68
CA MET A 189 10.09 -2.77 10.27
C MET A 189 10.09 -1.53 9.38
N PHE A 190 10.60 -1.63 8.17
CA PHE A 190 10.54 -0.62 7.13
C PHE A 190 9.51 -1.01 6.07
N ILE A 191 8.43 -0.24 5.94
CA ILE A 191 7.34 -0.56 5.03
C ILE A 191 7.02 0.69 4.19
N PRO A 192 7.38 0.71 2.88
CA PRO A 192 7.03 1.80 1.99
C PRO A 192 5.66 1.60 1.31
N ASN A 193 4.92 2.69 1.11
CA ASN A 193 3.86 2.80 0.10
C ASN A 193 4.55 2.93 -1.25
N TYR A 194 4.63 1.82 -1.95
CA TYR A 194 5.42 1.64 -3.14
C TYR A 194 4.52 1.26 -4.31
N SER A 195 4.33 2.23 -5.21
CA SER A 195 3.71 1.95 -6.49
C SER A 195 4.79 1.58 -7.50
N THR A 196 4.62 0.45 -8.18
CA THR A 196 5.54 0.08 -9.26
C THR A 196 5.40 1.01 -10.46
N GLY A 197 4.26 1.70 -10.60
CA GLY A 197 4.06 2.63 -11.70
C GLY A 197 4.33 2.04 -13.09
N ALA A 198 4.82 2.86 -14.03
CA ALA A 198 5.39 2.45 -15.31
C ALA A 198 6.81 1.90 -15.21
N ALA A 199 7.47 2.05 -14.05
CA ALA A 199 8.79 1.48 -13.80
C ALA A 199 8.69 -0.05 -13.69
N MET A 200 9.38 -0.75 -14.58
CA MET A 200 9.27 -2.20 -14.66
C MET A 200 9.79 -2.85 -13.38
N LYS A 201 9.00 -3.79 -12.83
CA LYS A 201 9.31 -4.64 -11.67
C LYS A 201 10.69 -5.33 -11.71
N SER A 202 11.31 -5.39 -12.89
CA SER A 202 12.64 -5.96 -13.14
C SER A 202 13.79 -4.93 -13.15
N ALA A 203 13.52 -3.64 -12.99
CA ALA A 203 14.57 -2.63 -12.89
C ALA A 203 15.36 -2.81 -11.59
N THR A 204 16.69 -2.67 -11.63
CA THR A 204 17.57 -2.85 -10.46
C THR A 204 17.15 -1.99 -9.28
N ALA A 205 16.70 -0.75 -9.53
CA ALA A 205 16.23 0.15 -8.48
C ALA A 205 14.95 -0.35 -7.79
N ALA A 206 14.00 -0.89 -8.56
CA ALA A 206 12.79 -1.51 -8.01
C ALA A 206 13.13 -2.74 -7.16
N GLN A 207 14.08 -3.57 -7.60
CA GLN A 207 14.57 -4.71 -6.83
C GLN A 207 15.26 -4.28 -5.53
N GLU A 208 16.03 -3.20 -5.53
CA GLU A 208 16.66 -2.67 -4.31
C GLU A 208 15.63 -2.17 -3.29
N VAL A 209 14.56 -1.50 -3.74
CA VAL A 209 13.45 -1.09 -2.85
C VAL A 209 12.80 -2.32 -2.21
N ILE A 210 12.46 -3.32 -3.01
CA ILE A 210 11.88 -4.57 -2.51
C ILE A 210 12.85 -5.28 -1.56
N ALA A 211 14.12 -5.39 -1.91
CA ALA A 211 15.14 -6.08 -1.10
C ALA A 211 15.34 -5.40 0.25
N SER A 212 15.32 -4.06 0.29
CA SER A 212 15.53 -3.25 1.50
C SER A 212 14.32 -3.18 2.43
N SER A 213 13.11 -3.50 1.94
CA SER A 213 11.87 -3.38 2.71
C SER A 213 11.52 -4.68 3.45
N ASP A 214 10.85 -4.59 4.59
CA ASP A 214 10.35 -5.77 5.32
C ASP A 214 8.98 -6.23 4.79
N ALA A 215 8.23 -5.27 4.24
CA ALA A 215 6.95 -5.48 3.59
C ALA A 215 6.71 -4.35 2.57
N ILE A 216 5.68 -4.48 1.73
CA ILE A 216 5.29 -3.46 0.76
C ILE A 216 3.82 -3.10 0.97
N LEU A 217 3.48 -1.82 0.90
CA LEU A 217 2.10 -1.37 0.74
C LEU A 217 1.90 -0.84 -0.68
N ASP A 218 0.76 -1.15 -1.30
CA ASP A 218 0.33 -0.54 -2.56
C ASP A 218 -1.06 0.07 -2.42
N GLU A 219 -1.11 1.39 -2.54
CA GLU A 219 -2.33 2.16 -2.34
C GLU A 219 -3.33 2.05 -3.51
N GLY A 220 -2.82 1.67 -4.70
CA GLY A 220 -3.63 1.46 -5.90
C GLY A 220 -4.34 0.12 -5.90
N SER A 221 -3.62 -0.96 -5.61
CA SER A 221 -4.01 -2.37 -5.65
C SER A 221 -5.00 -2.67 -6.79
N PHE A 222 -6.08 -3.41 -6.55
CA PHE A 222 -6.98 -3.88 -7.59
C PHE A 222 -8.05 -2.86 -8.02
N THR A 223 -8.09 -1.68 -7.38
CA THR A 223 -9.11 -0.65 -7.64
C THR A 223 -8.54 0.70 -8.08
N HIS A 224 -7.22 0.80 -8.24
CA HIS A 224 -6.49 1.97 -8.68
C HIS A 224 -6.96 3.26 -8.00
N TYR A 225 -6.83 3.32 -6.67
CA TYR A 225 -7.27 4.47 -5.86
C TYR A 225 -8.77 4.75 -6.00
N GLY A 226 -9.55 3.69 -6.23
CA GLY A 226 -10.99 3.71 -6.53
C GLY A 226 -11.36 4.28 -7.90
N SER A 227 -10.41 4.55 -8.78
CA SER A 227 -10.68 5.13 -10.10
C SER A 227 -11.25 4.12 -11.09
N TYR A 228 -10.75 2.88 -11.06
CA TYR A 228 -11.23 1.78 -11.89
C TYR A 228 -10.68 0.44 -11.39
N ARG A 229 -11.40 -0.66 -11.66
CA ARG A 229 -10.91 -2.01 -11.42
C ARG A 229 -9.79 -2.35 -12.40
N LEU A 230 -8.66 -2.88 -11.90
CA LEU A 230 -7.62 -3.40 -12.77
C LEU A 230 -8.19 -4.50 -13.68
N SER A 231 -7.72 -4.57 -14.93
CA SER A 231 -8.23 -5.52 -15.91
C SER A 231 -7.11 -6.13 -16.76
N GLY A 232 -7.42 -7.27 -17.38
CA GLY A 232 -6.53 -8.01 -18.28
C GLY A 232 -5.15 -8.22 -17.67
N LYS A 233 -4.12 -7.80 -18.42
CA LYS A 233 -2.71 -7.95 -18.02
C LYS A 233 -2.34 -7.15 -16.77
N ALA A 234 -3.02 -6.02 -16.49
CA ALA A 234 -2.72 -5.23 -15.30
C ALA A 234 -3.14 -5.97 -14.03
N TRP A 235 -4.32 -6.59 -14.04
CA TRP A 235 -4.79 -7.42 -12.92
C TRP A 235 -3.87 -8.63 -12.69
N VAL A 236 -3.54 -9.37 -13.75
CA VAL A 236 -2.63 -10.54 -13.66
C VAL A 236 -1.24 -10.13 -13.19
N GLY A 237 -0.74 -8.99 -13.68
CA GLY A 237 0.54 -8.46 -13.26
C GLY A 237 0.56 -8.02 -11.79
N MET A 238 -0.57 -7.59 -11.24
CA MET A 238 -0.69 -7.29 -9.81
C MET A 238 -0.66 -8.57 -8.98
N VAL A 239 -1.43 -9.60 -9.35
CA VAL A 239 -1.40 -10.92 -8.70
C VAL A 239 0.02 -11.46 -8.60
N TYR A 240 0.73 -11.58 -9.73
CA TYR A 240 2.10 -12.11 -9.71
C TYR A 240 3.11 -11.22 -9.01
N PHE A 241 2.86 -9.92 -8.91
CA PHE A 241 3.72 -9.04 -8.12
C PHE A 241 3.56 -9.32 -6.63
N ILE A 242 2.32 -9.39 -6.17
CA ILE A 242 1.98 -9.73 -4.78
C ILE A 242 2.57 -11.11 -4.44
N ASP A 243 2.42 -12.12 -5.30
CA ASP A 243 3.04 -13.44 -5.13
C ASP A 243 4.58 -13.31 -5.00
N SER A 244 5.24 -12.56 -5.89
CA SER A 244 6.70 -12.42 -5.89
C SER A 244 7.28 -11.72 -4.64
N ILE A 245 6.47 -10.89 -3.96
CA ILE A 245 6.84 -10.29 -2.67
C ILE A 245 6.73 -11.34 -1.56
N GLN A 246 5.64 -12.11 -1.56
CA GLN A 246 5.39 -13.14 -0.54
C GLN A 246 6.35 -14.33 -0.66
N GLU A 247 6.79 -14.70 -1.87
CA GLU A 247 7.85 -15.70 -2.10
C GLU A 247 9.19 -15.34 -1.42
N GLN A 248 9.42 -14.05 -1.17
CA GLN A 248 10.57 -13.57 -0.41
C GLN A 248 10.31 -13.52 1.10
N ASN A 249 9.21 -14.11 1.57
CA ASN A 249 8.73 -14.09 2.95
C ASN A 249 8.50 -12.67 3.48
N LYS A 250 7.97 -11.78 2.62
CA LYS A 250 7.63 -10.39 2.95
C LYS A 250 6.13 -10.18 2.84
N ALA A 251 5.58 -9.36 3.73
CA ALA A 251 4.15 -9.05 3.69
C ALA A 251 3.80 -8.07 2.57
N PHE A 252 2.57 -8.16 2.08
CA PHE A 252 1.99 -7.20 1.13
C PHE A 252 0.70 -6.61 1.71
N PHE A 253 0.61 -5.29 1.79
CA PHE A 253 -0.55 -4.55 2.28
C PHE A 253 -1.30 -3.95 1.09
N SER A 254 -2.46 -4.51 0.75
CA SER A 254 -3.27 -4.07 -0.38
C SER A 254 -4.37 -3.10 0.04
N VAL A 255 -4.25 -1.83 -0.34
CA VAL A 255 -5.32 -0.84 -0.14
C VAL A 255 -6.24 -0.82 -1.34
N ASN A 256 -7.53 -1.07 -1.11
CA ASN A 256 -8.54 -1.10 -2.15
C ASN A 256 -9.61 -0.05 -1.86
N GLN A 257 -9.53 1.09 -2.55
CA GLN A 257 -10.52 2.14 -2.44
C GLN A 257 -11.72 1.93 -3.36
N TYR A 258 -12.90 2.41 -2.97
CA TYR A 258 -14.08 2.48 -3.84
C TYR A 258 -14.68 3.88 -3.85
N LYS A 259 -15.07 4.37 -5.05
CA LYS A 259 -15.70 5.70 -5.24
C LYS A 259 -17.23 5.69 -5.20
N LEU A 260 -17.84 4.51 -5.01
CA LEU A 260 -19.28 4.39 -4.93
C LEU A 260 -19.80 5.05 -3.64
N LYS A 261 -21.01 5.64 -3.71
CA LYS A 261 -21.67 6.22 -2.53
C LYS A 261 -21.87 5.20 -1.40
N ALA A 262 -21.97 3.93 -1.75
CA ALA A 262 -22.03 2.80 -0.83
C ALA A 262 -21.31 1.61 -1.48
N MET A 263 -20.69 0.77 -0.65
CA MET A 263 -20.14 -0.51 -1.07
C MET A 263 -21.25 -1.38 -1.69
N THR A 264 -20.98 -1.95 -2.87
CA THR A 264 -21.89 -2.91 -3.49
C THR A 264 -21.35 -4.33 -3.32
N SER A 265 -22.23 -5.34 -3.38
CA SER A 265 -21.80 -6.73 -3.31
C SER A 265 -20.85 -7.10 -4.45
N ASP A 266 -21.00 -6.50 -5.64
CA ASP A 266 -20.12 -6.76 -6.77
C ASP A 266 -18.73 -6.13 -6.57
N GLU A 267 -18.66 -4.91 -6.02
CA GLU A 267 -17.40 -4.26 -5.66
C GLU A 267 -16.66 -5.02 -4.55
N LEU A 268 -17.39 -5.42 -3.51
CA LEU A 268 -16.81 -6.18 -2.42
C LEU A 268 -16.27 -7.53 -2.90
N GLN A 269 -17.05 -8.25 -3.72
CA GLN A 269 -16.59 -9.52 -4.30
C GLN A 269 -15.39 -9.33 -5.23
N TRP A 270 -15.32 -8.24 -6.01
CA TRP A 270 -14.15 -7.94 -6.82
C TRP A 270 -12.88 -7.80 -5.98
N ILE A 271 -12.94 -7.00 -4.90
CA ILE A 271 -11.82 -6.75 -4.02
C ILE A 271 -11.41 -8.04 -3.30
N GLN A 272 -12.35 -8.70 -2.62
CA GLN A 272 -12.09 -9.92 -1.87
C GLN A 272 -11.66 -11.08 -2.77
N GLY A 273 -12.29 -11.22 -3.94
CA GLY A 273 -11.92 -12.22 -4.92
C GLY A 273 -10.51 -12.01 -5.47
N SER A 274 -10.10 -10.76 -5.69
CA SER A 274 -8.73 -10.45 -6.13
C SER A 274 -7.70 -10.73 -5.04
N TYR A 275 -7.96 -10.32 -3.79
CA TYR A 275 -7.15 -10.68 -2.62
C TYR A 275 -6.98 -12.20 -2.50
N LEU A 276 -8.08 -12.97 -2.58
CA LEU A 276 -8.02 -14.42 -2.49
C LEU A 276 -7.23 -15.07 -3.64
N MET A 277 -7.12 -14.43 -4.80
CA MET A 277 -6.32 -14.97 -5.91
C MET A 277 -4.81 -14.89 -5.67
N CYS A 278 -4.34 -13.95 -4.84
CA CYS A 278 -2.91 -13.69 -4.63
C CYS A 278 -2.43 -13.84 -3.18
N ASN A 279 -3.31 -14.04 -2.21
CA ASN A 279 -2.86 -14.26 -0.84
C ASN A 279 -2.15 -15.63 -0.72
N GLN A 280 -0.84 -15.60 -0.44
CA GLN A 280 0.03 -16.74 -0.19
C GLN A 280 0.53 -16.73 1.26
N HIS A 281 -0.39 -16.49 2.20
CA HIS A 281 -0.14 -16.44 3.64
C HIS A 281 0.49 -15.14 4.17
N LEU A 282 0.71 -14.13 3.33
CA LEU A 282 1.38 -12.88 3.71
C LEU A 282 0.74 -11.62 3.10
N GLU A 283 -0.49 -11.69 2.58
CA GLU A 283 -1.25 -10.50 2.16
C GLU A 283 -2.19 -10.00 3.28
N TYR A 284 -2.30 -8.68 3.40
CA TYR A 284 -3.20 -7.97 4.31
C TYR A 284 -4.11 -7.02 3.51
N LEU A 285 -5.40 -7.06 3.80
CA LEU A 285 -6.42 -6.31 3.08
C LEU A 285 -6.82 -5.03 3.83
N SER A 286 -6.91 -3.92 3.10
CA SER A 286 -7.65 -2.73 3.54
C SER A 286 -8.68 -2.35 2.48
N ILE A 287 -9.91 -2.09 2.94
CA ILE A 287 -11.00 -1.60 2.10
C ILE A 287 -11.45 -0.26 2.65
N ALA A 288 -11.48 0.77 1.82
CA ALA A 288 -11.87 2.11 2.21
C ALA A 288 -12.74 2.80 1.16
N ALA A 289 -13.67 3.64 1.59
CA ALA A 289 -14.28 4.59 0.66
C ALA A 289 -13.21 5.56 0.14
N ALA A 290 -13.45 6.20 -0.99
CA ALA A 290 -12.56 7.25 -1.48
C ALA A 290 -12.37 8.35 -0.43
N ARG A 291 -11.11 8.64 -0.05
CA ARG A 291 -10.71 9.52 1.07
C ARG A 291 -11.08 9.02 2.47
N GLY A 292 -11.56 7.79 2.57
CA GLY A 292 -12.03 7.15 3.80
C GLY A 292 -10.98 6.28 4.49
N TYR A 293 -9.68 6.55 4.31
CA TYR A 293 -8.62 5.71 4.88
C TYR A 293 -8.62 5.61 6.42
N GLY A 294 -9.30 6.55 7.08
CA GLY A 294 -9.51 6.58 8.52
C GLY A 294 -10.68 5.71 9.00
N HIS A 295 -11.45 5.09 8.10
CA HIS A 295 -12.63 4.31 8.48
C HIS A 295 -12.27 2.86 8.79
N ALA A 296 -12.91 2.31 9.83
CA ALA A 296 -12.84 0.90 10.12
C ALA A 296 -13.71 0.09 9.14
N MET A 297 -13.15 -1.00 8.62
CA MET A 297 -13.86 -1.99 7.83
C MET A 297 -14.97 -2.66 8.65
N THR A 298 -16.13 -2.81 8.01
CA THR A 298 -17.25 -3.59 8.52
C THR A 298 -16.88 -5.08 8.61
N PRO A 299 -17.58 -5.87 9.45
CA PRO A 299 -17.35 -7.32 9.53
C PRO A 299 -17.47 -8.03 8.17
N GLN A 300 -18.41 -7.59 7.32
CA GLN A 300 -18.62 -8.16 5.98
C GLN A 300 -17.44 -7.88 5.04
N GLU A 301 -16.78 -6.73 5.19
CA GLU A 301 -15.59 -6.39 4.42
C GLU A 301 -14.38 -7.22 4.85
N ARG A 302 -14.31 -7.56 6.15
CA ARG A 302 -13.17 -8.26 6.74
C ARG A 302 -13.21 -9.76 6.57
N ILE A 303 -14.37 -10.41 6.53
CA ILE A 303 -14.44 -11.88 6.64
C ILE A 303 -14.96 -12.50 5.35
N VAL A 304 -14.14 -13.36 4.74
CA VAL A 304 -14.60 -14.36 3.77
C VAL A 304 -14.39 -15.76 4.35
N PRO A 305 -15.44 -16.46 4.79
CA PRO A 305 -15.30 -17.78 5.45
C PRO A 305 -15.07 -18.93 4.45
N ILE A 306 -14.24 -18.71 3.41
CA ILE A 306 -14.02 -19.67 2.32
C ILE A 306 -12.99 -20.75 2.67
N GLY A 307 -12.26 -20.57 3.76
CA GLY A 307 -11.22 -21.49 4.24
C GLY A 307 -9.85 -21.19 3.66
N HIS A 308 -8.95 -22.18 3.65
CA HIS A 308 -7.60 -22.05 3.10
C HIS A 308 -7.55 -22.44 1.63
N ALA A 309 -6.59 -21.87 0.90
CA ALA A 309 -6.34 -22.22 -0.50
C ALA A 309 -5.85 -23.67 -0.62
N LEU A 310 -6.35 -24.40 -1.61
CA LEU A 310 -5.93 -25.78 -1.93
C LEU A 310 -4.83 -25.85 -2.98
N GLY A 311 -4.45 -24.71 -3.54
CA GLY A 311 -3.41 -24.58 -4.54
C GLY A 311 -3.32 -23.17 -5.10
N GLU A 312 -2.49 -23.02 -6.13
CA GLU A 312 -2.29 -21.78 -6.85
C GLU A 312 -3.50 -21.39 -7.71
N MET A 313 -3.57 -20.11 -8.05
CA MET A 313 -4.48 -19.64 -9.10
C MET A 313 -4.18 -20.34 -10.43
N TYR A 314 -5.23 -20.74 -11.15
CA TYR A 314 -5.14 -21.34 -12.49
C TYR A 314 -6.15 -20.74 -13.46
N GLN A 315 -5.91 -20.90 -14.76
CA GLN A 315 -6.83 -20.45 -15.81
C GLN A 315 -7.77 -21.57 -16.25
N GLN A 316 -9.06 -21.26 -16.37
CA GLN A 316 -10.06 -22.17 -16.92
C GLN A 316 -11.23 -21.38 -17.52
N GLN A 317 -11.74 -21.84 -18.67
CA GLN A 317 -12.91 -21.22 -19.35
C GLN A 317 -12.77 -19.70 -19.53
N SER A 318 -11.58 -19.21 -19.91
CA SER A 318 -11.27 -17.78 -20.09
C SER A 318 -11.40 -16.92 -18.83
N THR A 319 -11.32 -17.55 -17.66
CA THR A 319 -11.36 -16.91 -16.32
C THR A 319 -10.25 -17.47 -15.45
N TYR A 320 -10.00 -16.84 -14.30
CA TYR A 320 -9.04 -17.31 -13.30
C TYR A 320 -9.80 -17.92 -12.15
N TRP A 321 -9.28 -19.04 -11.64
CA TRP A 321 -9.89 -19.87 -10.61
C TRP A 321 -8.88 -20.09 -9.51
N ARG A 322 -9.36 -20.22 -8.28
CA ARG A 322 -8.58 -20.74 -7.16
C ARG A 322 -9.50 -21.52 -6.23
N ASP A 323 -9.07 -22.72 -5.88
CA ASP A 323 -9.85 -23.63 -5.06
C ASP A 323 -9.54 -23.43 -3.59
N PHE A 324 -10.57 -23.54 -2.74
CA PHE A 324 -10.47 -23.40 -1.30
C PHE A 324 -11.18 -24.55 -0.58
N SER A 325 -10.82 -24.77 0.69
CA SER A 325 -11.35 -25.88 1.47
C SER A 325 -12.88 -25.86 1.55
N ASN A 326 -13.52 -24.69 1.60
CA ASN A 326 -14.97 -24.54 1.69
C ASN A 326 -15.61 -23.93 0.43
N GLY A 327 -14.87 -23.78 -0.67
CA GLY A 327 -15.37 -23.02 -1.82
C GLY A 327 -14.40 -22.88 -2.98
N GLU A 328 -14.75 -21.98 -3.89
CA GLU A 328 -13.96 -21.60 -5.06
C GLU A 328 -14.11 -20.10 -5.29
N VAL A 329 -13.04 -19.47 -5.78
CA VAL A 329 -13.07 -18.08 -6.25
C VAL A 329 -12.85 -18.09 -7.75
N ILE A 330 -13.65 -17.30 -8.45
CA ILE A 330 -13.58 -17.14 -9.90
C ILE A 330 -13.50 -15.67 -10.24
N VAL A 331 -12.52 -15.26 -11.02
CA VAL A 331 -12.32 -13.88 -11.46
C VAL A 331 -12.33 -13.80 -12.98
N ASN A 332 -13.16 -12.92 -13.53
CA ASN A 332 -13.09 -12.46 -14.91
C ASN A 332 -12.45 -11.06 -14.94
N PRO A 333 -11.13 -10.95 -15.13
CA PRO A 333 -10.47 -9.65 -15.24
C PRO A 333 -10.59 -9.07 -16.66
N SER A 334 -11.24 -9.76 -17.61
CA SER A 334 -11.32 -9.28 -18.99
C SER A 334 -12.29 -8.11 -19.16
N SER A 335 -12.24 -7.46 -20.33
CA SER A 335 -13.18 -6.41 -20.72
C SER A 335 -14.50 -6.92 -21.30
N ALA A 336 -14.71 -8.24 -21.34
CA ALA A 336 -15.88 -8.87 -21.92
C ALA A 336 -16.60 -9.75 -20.91
N THR A 337 -17.91 -9.94 -21.11
CA THR A 337 -18.67 -10.94 -20.37
C THR A 337 -18.25 -12.34 -20.82
N VAL A 338 -17.99 -13.22 -19.85
CA VAL A 338 -17.66 -14.63 -20.08
C VAL A 338 -18.73 -15.50 -19.44
N THR A 339 -19.16 -16.55 -20.16
CA THR A 339 -20.04 -17.57 -19.61
C THR A 339 -19.21 -18.80 -19.25
N ILE A 340 -19.32 -19.25 -18.01
CA ILE A 340 -18.65 -20.46 -17.52
C ILE A 340 -19.67 -21.49 -17.08
N THR A 341 -19.25 -22.76 -17.06
CA THR A 341 -20.00 -23.87 -16.50
C THR A 341 -19.26 -24.43 -15.29
N LEU A 342 -19.93 -24.49 -14.14
CA LEU A 342 -19.43 -25.11 -12.91
C LEU A 342 -19.42 -26.64 -13.04
N PRO A 343 -18.56 -27.36 -12.28
CA PRO A 343 -18.50 -28.82 -12.32
C PRO A 343 -19.87 -29.48 -12.12
N LYS A 344 -20.21 -30.49 -12.92
CA LYS A 344 -21.47 -31.23 -12.76
C LYS A 344 -21.53 -31.88 -11.38
N GLY A 345 -22.69 -31.78 -10.72
CA GLY A 345 -22.90 -32.33 -9.37
C GLY A 345 -22.42 -31.43 -8.24
N SER A 346 -21.79 -30.29 -8.56
CA SER A 346 -21.48 -29.26 -7.57
C SER A 346 -22.75 -28.54 -7.10
N SER A 347 -22.76 -28.12 -5.84
CA SER A 347 -23.79 -27.25 -5.28
C SER A 347 -23.11 -26.11 -4.54
N TYR A 348 -23.25 -24.91 -5.09
CA TYR A 348 -22.67 -23.69 -4.52
C TYR A 348 -23.74 -22.71 -4.09
N VAL A 349 -23.39 -21.88 -3.10
CA VAL A 349 -24.12 -20.66 -2.74
C VAL A 349 -23.20 -19.44 -2.84
N ASP A 350 -23.77 -18.28 -3.12
CA ASP A 350 -23.06 -17.00 -3.07
C ASP A 350 -22.88 -16.53 -1.60
N PRO A 351 -22.15 -15.42 -1.34
CA PRO A 351 -21.99 -14.89 0.02
C PRO A 351 -23.30 -14.45 0.70
N ALA A 352 -24.38 -14.29 -0.05
CA ALA A 352 -25.72 -14.03 0.49
C ALA A 352 -26.53 -15.31 0.74
N GLY A 353 -25.91 -16.50 0.60
CA GLY A 353 -26.54 -17.81 0.78
C GLY A 353 -27.47 -18.21 -0.36
N LYS A 354 -27.46 -17.50 -1.49
CA LYS A 354 -28.34 -17.82 -2.63
C LYS A 354 -27.73 -18.94 -3.47
N PRO A 355 -28.52 -19.96 -3.86
CA PRO A 355 -28.03 -21.02 -4.74
C PRO A 355 -27.51 -20.47 -6.06
N VAL A 356 -26.37 -21.00 -6.50
CA VAL A 356 -25.73 -20.64 -7.75
C VAL A 356 -26.00 -21.72 -8.79
N GLY A 357 -26.47 -21.31 -9.97
CA GLY A 357 -26.74 -22.23 -11.08
C GLY A 357 -25.46 -22.81 -11.69
N LEU A 358 -25.59 -23.92 -12.43
CA LEU A 358 -24.46 -24.58 -13.10
C LEU A 358 -23.78 -23.70 -14.16
N THR A 359 -24.48 -22.70 -14.68
CA THR A 359 -23.93 -21.76 -15.67
C THR A 359 -23.94 -20.37 -15.06
N LEU A 360 -22.78 -19.71 -15.11
CA LEU A 360 -22.60 -18.35 -14.62
C LEU A 360 -22.21 -17.44 -15.78
N SER A 361 -22.91 -16.31 -15.88
CA SER A 361 -22.47 -15.18 -16.70
C SER A 361 -21.69 -14.22 -15.81
N LEU A 362 -20.40 -14.04 -16.13
CA LEU A 362 -19.46 -13.19 -15.41
C LEU A 362 -19.21 -11.94 -16.27
N PRO A 363 -19.78 -10.78 -15.93
CA PRO A 363 -19.48 -9.53 -16.63
C PRO A 363 -17.98 -9.20 -16.60
N ALA A 364 -17.57 -8.25 -17.43
CA ALA A 364 -16.23 -7.68 -17.40
C ALA A 364 -15.84 -7.23 -15.98
N THR A 365 -14.58 -7.44 -15.60
CA THR A 365 -14.00 -7.05 -14.30
C THR A 365 -14.85 -7.45 -13.08
N THR A 366 -15.29 -8.72 -13.04
CA THR A 366 -16.06 -9.27 -11.91
C THR A 366 -15.36 -10.43 -11.24
N ALA A 367 -15.71 -10.67 -9.99
CA ALA A 367 -15.33 -11.85 -9.25
C ALA A 367 -16.56 -12.49 -8.61
N ARG A 368 -16.50 -13.81 -8.39
CA ARG A 368 -17.49 -14.57 -7.65
C ARG A 368 -16.79 -15.44 -6.63
N ILE A 369 -17.26 -15.34 -5.40
CA ILE A 369 -16.87 -16.19 -4.29
C ILE A 369 -18.00 -17.21 -4.10
N LEU A 370 -17.69 -18.48 -4.25
CA LEU A 370 -18.65 -19.57 -4.21
C LEU A 370 -18.37 -20.47 -3.00
N PHE A 371 -19.37 -20.65 -2.15
CA PHE A 371 -19.27 -21.57 -1.01
C PHE A 371 -19.89 -22.91 -1.35
N LYS A 372 -19.19 -24.01 -1.05
CA LYS A 372 -19.75 -25.36 -1.17
C LYS A 372 -20.92 -25.48 -0.21
N LYS A 373 -22.06 -25.95 -0.70
CA LYS A 373 -23.23 -26.24 0.14
C LYS A 373 -22.90 -27.48 1.00
N ALA A 374 -23.02 -27.31 2.32
CA ALA A 374 -22.85 -28.40 3.29
C ALA A 374 -23.87 -29.52 3.09
#